data_AF-A0A958ELI1-F1
#
_entry.id   AF-A0A958ELI1-F1
#
_cell.length_a   1.000
_cell.length_b   1.000
_cell.length_c   1.000
_cell.angle_alpha   90.00
_cell.angle_beta   90.00
_cell.angle_gamma   90.00
#
_symmetry.space_group_name_H-M   'P 1'
#
loop_
_entity.id
_entity.type
_entity.pdbx_description
1 polymer ?
#
loop_
_entity_poly.entity_id
_entity_poly.type
_entity_poly.pdbx_seq_one_letter_code
_entity_poly.pdbx_strand_id
1 'polypeptide(L)'
;MGPEDLIRLGRYWAAKLKYYPNSDVPRDFANQIAQEINDELDDGVSIRPGWRAYDPVISMNGRKPSSYEQLSDFFSQQEDGGAESANRILGWMNNELQFEDLLPQEQDFAAITHLAETGRGYNPPSTNLENFLTEITESESGEDAANVWLD
;
A
#
# COMPACT_ATOMS: atom_id res chain seq x y z
N MET A 1 3.30 -0.35 12.81
CA MET A 1 4.32 0.34 11.96
C MET A 1 3.84 1.70 11.47
N GLY A 2 4.75 2.65 11.19
CA GLY A 2 4.39 3.97 10.65
C GLY A 2 4.47 4.07 9.11
N PRO A 3 3.89 5.12 8.49
CA PRO A 3 3.97 5.36 7.05
C PRO A 3 5.40 5.47 6.52
N GLU A 4 6.26 6.18 7.25
CA GLU A 4 7.67 6.35 6.88
C GLU A 4 8.48 5.05 6.94
N ASP A 5 8.10 4.10 7.80
CA ASP A 5 8.74 2.78 7.85
C ASP A 5 8.50 2.02 6.54
N LEU A 6 7.25 2.00 6.09
CA LEU A 6 6.85 1.33 4.85
C LEU A 6 7.47 2.01 3.62
N ILE A 7 7.48 3.35 3.58
CA ILE A 7 8.15 4.13 2.52
C ILE A 7 9.66 3.85 2.50
N ARG A 8 10.32 3.83 3.66
CA ARG A 8 11.76 3.53 3.76
C ARG A 8 12.07 2.14 3.20
N LEU A 9 11.28 1.13 3.56
CA LEU A 9 11.45 -0.24 3.08
C LEU A 9 11.15 -0.34 1.57
N GLY A 10 10.17 0.39 1.05
CA GLY A 10 9.92 0.49 -0.38
C GLY A 10 11.08 1.13 -1.14
N ARG A 11 11.64 2.22 -0.61
CA ARG A 11 12.85 2.84 -1.18
C ARG A 11 14.05 1.89 -1.15
N TYR A 12 14.18 1.09 -0.10
CA TYR A 12 15.23 0.07 0.01
C TYR A 12 15.09 -0.97 -1.12
N TRP A 13 13.88 -1.51 -1.32
CA TRP A 13 13.58 -2.41 -2.44
C TRP A 13 13.98 -1.79 -3.78
N ALA A 14 13.45 -0.59 -4.09
CA ALA A 14 13.74 0.11 -5.34
C ALA A 14 15.24 0.36 -5.52
N ALA A 15 15.94 0.79 -4.46
CA ALA A 15 17.36 1.09 -4.50
C ALA A 15 18.24 -0.13 -4.76
N LYS A 16 17.84 -1.32 -4.30
CA LYS A 16 18.58 -2.57 -4.54
C LYS A 16 18.35 -3.11 -5.94
N LEU A 17 17.13 -2.96 -6.47
CA LEU A 17 16.75 -3.54 -7.75
C LEU A 17 17.00 -2.61 -8.95
N LYS A 18 17.18 -1.30 -8.74
CA LYS A 18 17.41 -0.29 -9.81
C LYS A 18 18.60 -0.57 -10.74
N TYR A 19 19.55 -1.39 -10.31
CA TYR A 19 20.74 -1.73 -11.12
C TYR A 19 20.48 -2.81 -12.17
N TYR A 20 19.28 -3.41 -12.15
CA TYR A 20 18.84 -4.39 -13.13
C TYR A 20 17.79 -3.74 -14.04
N PRO A 21 18.11 -3.49 -15.31
CA PRO A 21 17.14 -2.92 -16.23
C PRO A 21 15.96 -3.87 -16.44
N ASN A 22 14.74 -3.33 -16.37
CA ASN A 22 13.49 -3.84 -16.95
C ASN A 22 13.41 -5.36 -17.18
N SER A 23 13.50 -6.16 -16.10
CA SER A 23 13.22 -7.62 -16.00
C SER A 23 14.43 -8.55 -15.75
N ASP A 24 15.66 -8.05 -15.73
CA ASP A 24 16.84 -8.90 -15.52
C ASP A 24 17.19 -9.15 -14.04
N VAL A 25 16.32 -8.75 -13.10
CA VAL A 25 16.53 -9.04 -11.67
C VAL A 25 16.49 -10.56 -11.46
N PRO A 26 17.57 -11.20 -10.98
CA PRO A 26 17.53 -12.60 -10.61
C PRO A 26 16.50 -12.83 -9.50
N ARG A 27 15.64 -13.83 -9.67
CA ARG A 27 14.57 -14.13 -8.70
C ARG A 27 15.12 -14.36 -7.29
N ASP A 28 16.24 -15.08 -7.17
CA ASP A 28 16.86 -15.37 -5.87
C ASP A 28 17.38 -14.11 -5.18
N PHE A 29 17.90 -13.15 -5.96
CA PHE A 29 18.30 -11.85 -5.43
C PHE A 29 17.09 -11.07 -4.93
N ALA A 30 16.00 -11.01 -5.70
CA ALA A 30 14.77 -10.35 -5.25
C ALA A 30 14.17 -11.02 -4.01
N ASN A 31 14.22 -12.36 -3.91
CA ASN A 31 13.80 -13.09 -2.71
C ASN A 31 14.68 -12.77 -1.50
N GLN A 32 15.99 -12.62 -1.68
CA GLN A 32 16.89 -12.20 -0.60
C GLN A 32 16.52 -10.81 -0.10
N ILE A 33 16.33 -9.84 -0.99
CA ILE A 33 15.90 -8.48 -0.59
C ILE A 33 14.53 -8.51 0.08
N ALA A 34 13.59 -9.34 -0.41
CA ALA A 34 12.31 -9.53 0.24
C ALA A 34 12.46 -10.07 1.68
N GLN A 35 13.36 -11.03 1.89
CA GLN A 35 13.62 -11.57 3.22
C GLN A 35 14.20 -10.51 4.17
N GLU A 36 15.18 -9.73 3.71
CA GLU A 36 15.75 -8.63 4.50
C GLU A 36 14.67 -7.62 4.95
N ILE A 37 13.71 -7.30 4.06
CA ILE A 37 12.58 -6.44 4.40
C ILE A 37 11.61 -7.14 5.35
N ASN A 38 11.28 -8.42 5.12
CA ASN A 38 10.39 -9.18 5.99
C ASN A 38 10.92 -9.32 7.42
N ASP A 39 12.24 -9.34 7.61
CA ASP A 39 12.86 -9.38 8.94
C ASP A 39 12.66 -8.05 9.72
N GLU A 40 12.35 -6.96 9.01
CA GLU A 40 12.03 -5.64 9.59
C GLU A 40 10.52 -5.35 9.65
N LEU A 41 9.70 -6.08 8.88
CA LEU A 41 8.25 -5.93 8.88
C LEU A 41 7.63 -6.60 10.12
N ASP A 42 6.55 -5.99 10.61
CA ASP A 42 5.71 -6.51 11.69
C ASP A 42 4.24 -6.51 11.26
N ASP A 43 3.31 -6.67 12.20
CA ASP A 43 1.85 -6.55 12.01
C ASP A 43 1.31 -7.51 10.93
N GLY A 44 2.02 -8.61 10.67
CA GLY A 44 1.69 -9.60 9.67
C GLY A 44 1.88 -9.16 8.21
N VAL A 45 2.53 -8.02 7.97
CA VAL A 45 2.91 -7.58 6.61
C VAL A 45 4.01 -8.48 6.08
N SER A 46 3.89 -8.89 4.82
CA SER A 46 4.95 -9.62 4.12
C SER A 46 5.07 -9.14 2.69
N ILE A 47 6.30 -9.08 2.20
CA ILE A 47 6.65 -8.73 0.83
C ILE A 47 7.30 -9.94 0.13
N ARG A 48 7.04 -10.06 -1.17
CA ARG A 48 7.74 -11.00 -2.05
C ARG A 48 7.84 -10.45 -3.46
N PRO A 49 8.72 -11.02 -4.31
CA PRO A 49 8.72 -10.71 -5.73
C PRO A 49 7.40 -11.15 -6.40
N GLY A 50 6.91 -10.32 -7.31
CA GLY A 50 5.76 -10.55 -8.17
C GLY A 50 6.10 -11.38 -9.40
N TRP A 51 5.26 -11.29 -10.45
CA TRP A 51 5.56 -11.99 -11.70
C TRP A 51 6.89 -11.50 -12.29
N ARG A 52 7.08 -10.18 -12.41
CA ARG A 52 8.40 -9.59 -12.62
C ARG A 52 9.11 -9.48 -11.28
N ALA A 53 10.37 -9.89 -11.22
CA ALA A 53 11.09 -9.97 -9.95
C ALA A 53 11.31 -8.60 -9.26
N TYR A 54 11.25 -7.51 -10.02
CA TYR A 54 11.33 -6.16 -9.47
C TYR A 54 9.99 -5.61 -8.96
N ASP A 55 8.86 -6.24 -9.28
CA ASP A 55 7.54 -5.79 -8.83
C ASP A 55 7.25 -6.39 -7.45
N PRO A 56 7.23 -5.59 -6.37
CA PRO A 56 6.88 -6.09 -5.05
C PRO A 56 5.39 -6.45 -4.99
N VAL A 57 5.09 -7.55 -4.29
CA VAL A 57 3.75 -8.01 -3.96
C VAL A 57 3.64 -8.14 -2.46
N ILE A 58 2.59 -7.56 -1.90
CA ILE A 58 2.33 -7.54 -0.45
C ILE A 58 1.26 -8.57 -0.11
N SER A 59 1.42 -9.22 1.03
CA SER A 59 0.39 -10.04 1.66
C SER A 59 0.32 -9.75 3.15
N MET A 60 -0.89 -9.81 3.70
CA MET A 60 -1.17 -9.53 5.11
C MET A 60 -1.64 -10.80 5.80
N ASN A 61 -0.99 -11.21 6.90
CA ASN A 61 -1.39 -12.36 7.72
C ASN A 61 -1.60 -13.65 6.91
N GLY A 62 -0.78 -13.87 5.88
CA GLY A 62 -0.89 -15.02 4.97
C GLY A 62 -2.10 -15.00 4.02
N ARG A 63 -2.85 -13.90 3.98
CA ARG A 63 -3.95 -13.70 3.01
C ARG A 63 -3.40 -13.59 1.59
N LYS A 64 -4.28 -13.86 0.61
CA LYS A 64 -3.96 -13.60 -0.79
C LYS A 64 -3.71 -12.09 -0.98
N PRO A 65 -2.70 -11.70 -1.78
CA PRO A 65 -2.48 -10.30 -2.13
C PRO A 65 -3.73 -9.68 -2.74
N SER A 66 -4.10 -8.50 -2.25
CA SER A 66 -5.15 -7.66 -2.81
C SER A 66 -4.55 -6.77 -3.93
N SER A 67 -5.31 -6.50 -4.98
CA SER A 67 -4.98 -5.44 -5.95
C SER A 67 -5.60 -4.10 -5.52
N TYR A 68 -5.09 -2.99 -6.06
CA TYR A 68 -5.70 -1.68 -5.86
C TYR A 68 -7.17 -1.67 -6.30
N GLU A 69 -7.46 -2.21 -7.49
CA GLU A 69 -8.82 -2.38 -8.02
C GLU A 69 -9.75 -3.14 -7.06
N GLN A 70 -9.30 -4.25 -6.48
CA GLN A 70 -10.08 -5.00 -5.51
C GLN A 70 -10.38 -4.22 -4.22
N LEU A 71 -9.45 -3.35 -3.81
CA LEU A 71 -9.62 -2.51 -2.63
C LEU A 71 -10.53 -1.32 -2.93
N SER A 72 -10.36 -0.65 -4.07
CA SER A 72 -11.28 0.39 -4.57
C SER A 72 -12.72 -0.14 -4.69
N ASP A 73 -12.91 -1.32 -5.28
CA ASP A 73 -14.21 -1.97 -5.36
C ASP A 73 -14.78 -2.28 -3.97
N PHE A 74 -13.94 -2.70 -3.03
CA PHE A 74 -14.37 -3.00 -1.67
C PHE A 74 -14.80 -1.74 -0.90
N PHE A 75 -14.01 -0.66 -0.98
CA PHE A 75 -14.31 0.59 -0.27
C PHE A 75 -15.54 1.30 -0.85
N SER A 76 -15.66 1.36 -2.19
CA SER A 76 -16.81 1.97 -2.87
C SER A 76 -18.15 1.30 -2.56
N GLN A 77 -18.13 0.03 -2.12
CA GLN A 77 -19.34 -0.73 -1.76
C GLN A 77 -19.78 -0.55 -0.29
N GLN A 78 -19.05 0.21 0.53
CA GLN A 78 -19.48 0.52 1.89
C GLN A 78 -20.68 1.49 1.90
N GLU A 79 -21.43 1.53 3.00
CA GLU A 79 -22.63 2.39 3.11
C GLU A 79 -22.32 3.87 2.92
N ASP A 80 -21.14 4.31 3.34
CA ASP A 80 -20.61 5.66 3.20
C ASP A 80 -19.68 5.83 2.00
N GLY A 81 -19.67 4.87 1.07
CA GLY A 81 -18.76 4.86 -0.07
C GLY A 81 -17.28 4.71 0.29
N GLY A 82 -16.95 4.32 1.52
CA GLY A 82 -15.58 4.14 1.99
C GLY A 82 -14.96 5.41 2.57
N ALA A 83 -15.76 6.45 2.87
CA ALA A 83 -15.31 7.68 3.49
C ALA A 83 -14.66 7.46 4.86
N GLU A 84 -15.23 6.61 5.71
CA GLU A 84 -14.68 6.26 7.01
C GLU A 84 -13.32 5.56 6.86
N SER A 85 -13.19 4.62 5.93
CA SER A 85 -11.92 3.95 5.66
C SER A 85 -10.86 4.93 5.13
N ALA A 86 -11.22 5.86 4.23
CA ALA A 86 -10.31 6.89 3.78
C ALA A 86 -9.83 7.79 4.93
N ASN A 87 -10.74 8.20 5.82
CA ASN A 87 -10.42 9.00 7.00
C ASN A 87 -9.49 8.26 7.98
N ARG A 88 -9.70 6.95 8.16
CA ARG A 88 -8.84 6.11 9.02
C ARG A 88 -7.44 5.94 8.42
N ILE A 89 -7.35 5.75 7.11
CA ILE A 89 -6.06 5.71 6.40
C ILE A 89 -5.34 7.06 6.54
N LEU A 90 -6.04 8.19 6.38
CA LEU A 90 -5.48 9.53 6.63
C LEU A 90 -4.99 9.69 8.07
N GLY A 91 -5.77 9.26 9.06
CA GLY A 91 -5.37 9.27 10.46
C GLY A 91 -4.08 8.47 10.70
N TRP A 92 -3.94 7.30 10.07
CA TRP A 92 -2.69 6.54 10.12
C TRP A 92 -1.54 7.26 9.40
N MET A 93 -1.78 7.84 8.21
CA MET A 93 -0.78 8.65 7.48
C MET A 93 -0.25 9.82 8.31
N ASN A 94 -1.11 10.42 9.13
CA ASN A 94 -0.78 11.52 10.03
C ASN A 94 -0.20 11.05 11.39
N ASN A 95 0.04 9.75 11.56
CA ASN A 95 0.49 9.12 12.81
C ASN A 95 -0.49 9.30 13.99
N GLU A 96 -1.77 9.51 13.70
CA GLU A 96 -2.86 9.62 14.69
C GLU A 96 -3.47 8.24 15.02
N LEU A 97 -3.32 7.26 14.13
CA LEU A 97 -3.70 5.86 14.32
C LEU A 97 -2.50 4.92 14.16
N GLN A 98 -2.47 3.82 14.90
CA GLN A 98 -1.49 2.75 14.66
C GLN A 98 -1.93 1.88 13.49
N PHE A 99 -0.97 1.28 12.80
CA PHE A 99 -1.27 0.38 11.67
C PHE A 99 -2.11 -0.84 12.08
N GLU A 100 -1.88 -1.39 13.27
CA GLU A 100 -2.68 -2.51 13.82
C GLU A 100 -4.13 -2.13 14.10
N ASP A 101 -4.42 -0.84 14.28
CA ASP A 101 -5.78 -0.33 14.52
C ASP A 101 -6.60 -0.24 13.23
N LEU A 102 -5.96 -0.29 12.05
CA LEU A 102 -6.62 -0.27 10.74
C LEU A 102 -7.35 -1.60 10.47
N LEU A 103 -8.46 -1.52 9.71
CA LEU A 103 -9.14 -2.71 9.21
C LEU A 103 -8.24 -3.49 8.23
N PRO A 104 -8.46 -4.80 8.03
CA PRO A 104 -7.57 -5.61 7.19
C PRO A 104 -7.41 -5.09 5.74
N GLN A 105 -8.44 -4.49 5.16
CA GLN A 105 -8.39 -3.88 3.81
C GLN A 105 -7.68 -2.52 3.82
N GLU A 106 -7.83 -1.74 4.89
CA GLU A 106 -7.10 -0.48 5.10
C GLU A 106 -5.60 -0.75 5.26
N GLN A 107 -5.23 -1.80 5.99
CA GLN A 107 -3.85 -2.28 6.11
C GLN A 107 -3.27 -2.72 4.76
N ASP A 108 -4.04 -3.48 3.97
CA ASP A 108 -3.63 -3.88 2.62
C ASP A 108 -3.35 -2.63 1.76
N PHE A 109 -4.28 -1.68 1.78
CA PHE A 109 -4.18 -0.43 1.03
C PHE A 109 -2.97 0.41 1.45
N ALA A 110 -2.78 0.62 2.75
CA ALA A 110 -1.65 1.34 3.33
C ALA A 110 -0.33 0.69 2.95
N ALA A 111 -0.21 -0.65 3.04
CA ALA A 111 1.00 -1.36 2.68
C ALA A 111 1.27 -1.34 1.17
N ILE A 112 0.25 -1.44 0.32
CA ILE A 112 0.42 -1.34 -1.13
C ILE A 112 0.93 0.07 -1.51
N THR A 113 0.24 1.11 -1.06
CA THR A 113 0.56 2.50 -1.42
C THR A 113 1.91 2.95 -0.86
N HIS A 114 2.25 2.59 0.37
CA HIS A 114 3.46 3.10 1.01
C HIS A 114 4.70 2.23 0.78
N LEU A 115 4.54 0.90 0.67
CA LEU A 115 5.66 -0.02 0.44
C LEU A 115 5.77 -0.47 -1.02
N ALA A 116 4.70 -1.02 -1.60
CA ALA A 116 4.79 -1.62 -2.95
C ALA A 116 4.98 -0.57 -4.05
N GLU A 117 4.22 0.53 -4.02
CA GLU A 117 4.33 1.59 -5.03
C GLU A 117 5.67 2.32 -4.94
N THR A 118 6.10 2.64 -3.72
CA THR A 118 7.45 3.17 -3.48
C THR A 118 8.52 2.20 -3.99
N GLY A 119 8.34 0.89 -3.79
CA GLY A 119 9.22 -0.15 -4.32
C GLY A 119 9.26 -0.23 -5.85
N ARG A 120 8.17 0.12 -6.52
CA ARG A 120 8.13 0.27 -7.99
C ARG A 120 8.78 1.56 -8.48
N GLY A 121 9.16 2.46 -7.56
CA GLY A 121 9.78 3.74 -7.87
C GLY A 121 8.78 4.86 -8.14
N TYR A 122 7.50 4.65 -7.84
CA TYR A 122 6.57 5.78 -7.76
C TYR A 122 7.00 6.67 -6.59
N ASN A 123 6.92 8.00 -6.78
CA ASN A 123 7.19 8.93 -5.70
C ASN A 123 6.26 8.60 -4.54
N PRO A 124 6.72 8.76 -3.28
CA PRO A 124 5.90 8.46 -2.12
C PRO A 124 4.54 9.17 -2.29
N PRO A 125 3.43 8.51 -1.95
CA PRO A 125 2.12 9.00 -2.38
C PRO A 125 1.71 10.33 -1.76
N SER A 126 2.51 10.92 -0.85
CA SER A 126 2.03 11.85 0.18
C SER A 126 1.07 12.90 -0.37
N THR A 127 1.43 13.73 -1.35
CA THR A 127 0.50 14.79 -1.79
C THR A 127 -0.68 14.28 -2.62
N ASN A 128 -0.47 13.34 -3.55
CA ASN A 128 -1.55 12.91 -4.43
C ASN A 128 -2.52 11.96 -3.73
N LEU A 129 -2.01 11.06 -2.90
CA LEU A 129 -2.82 10.13 -2.12
C LEU A 129 -3.54 10.85 -0.98
N GLU A 130 -2.88 11.78 -0.29
CA GLU A 130 -3.55 12.59 0.74
C GLU A 130 -4.70 13.40 0.12
N ASN A 131 -4.47 14.04 -1.04
CA ASN A 131 -5.55 14.73 -1.76
C ASN A 131 -6.68 13.79 -2.16
N PHE A 132 -6.35 12.62 -2.73
CA PHE A 132 -7.34 11.60 -3.12
C PHE A 132 -8.18 11.13 -1.93
N LEU A 133 -7.55 10.76 -0.81
CA LEU A 133 -8.26 10.35 0.39
C LEU A 133 -9.05 11.50 1.00
N THR A 134 -8.53 12.73 0.97
CA THR A 134 -9.25 13.92 1.45
C THR A 134 -10.52 14.15 0.63
N GLU A 135 -10.44 14.06 -0.70
CA GLU A 135 -11.60 14.19 -1.59
C GLU A 135 -12.69 13.15 -1.28
N ILE A 136 -12.29 11.90 -1.00
CA ILE A 136 -13.22 10.86 -0.56
C ILE A 136 -13.86 11.24 0.79
N THR A 137 -13.07 11.71 1.76
CA THR A 137 -13.62 12.07 3.09
C THR A 137 -14.52 13.31 3.08
N GLU A 138 -14.28 14.24 2.16
CA GLU A 138 -15.03 15.50 2.04
C GLU A 138 -16.23 15.40 1.07
N SER A 139 -16.46 14.23 0.49
CA SER A 139 -17.57 13.97 -0.43
C SER A 139 -18.93 14.22 0.23
N GLU A 140 -19.87 14.83 -0.52
CA GLU A 140 -21.19 15.24 0.01
C GLU A 140 -22.11 14.05 0.29
N SER A 141 -21.82 12.90 -0.32
CA SER A 141 -22.59 11.66 -0.18
C SER A 141 -21.69 10.42 -0.31
N GLY A 142 -22.18 9.27 0.15
CA GLY A 142 -21.49 7.99 -0.06
C GLY A 142 -21.41 7.59 -1.53
N GLU A 143 -22.34 8.04 -2.38
CA GLU A 143 -22.25 7.80 -3.83
C GLU A 143 -21.09 8.58 -4.46
N ASP A 144 -20.90 9.84 -4.05
CA ASP A 144 -19.77 10.66 -4.51
C ASP A 144 -18.43 10.06 -4.03
N ALA A 145 -18.34 9.68 -2.75
CA ALA A 145 -17.16 9.01 -2.20
C ALA A 145 -16.82 7.71 -2.96
N ALA A 146 -17.84 6.90 -3.26
CA ALA A 146 -17.68 5.67 -4.02
C ALA A 146 -17.19 5.93 -5.46
N ASN A 147 -17.67 7.00 -6.11
CA ASN A 147 -17.23 7.36 -7.45
C ASN A 147 -15.75 7.77 -7.47
N VAL A 148 -15.27 8.47 -6.45
CA VAL A 148 -13.84 8.85 -6.36
C VAL A 148 -12.95 7.61 -6.25
N TRP A 149 -13.36 6.58 -5.51
CA TRP A 149 -12.61 5.30 -5.45
C TRP A 149 -12.47 4.59 -6.80
N LEU A 150 -13.41 4.82 -7.71
CA LEU A 150 -13.56 4.09 -8.97
C LEU A 150 -13.02 4.84 -10.21
N ASP A 151 -12.59 6.10 -10.04
CA ASP A 151 -11.97 6.92 -11.11
C ASP A 151 -10.48 6.57 -11.31
#